data_AF-A0A0F9WQ96-F1
#
_entry.id   AF-A0A0F9WQ96-F1
#
_cell.length_a   1.000
_cell.length_b   1.000
_cell.length_c   1.000
_cell.angle_alpha   90.00
_cell.angle_beta   90.00
_cell.angle_gamma   90.00
#
_symmetry.space_group_name_H-M   'P 1'
#
loop_
_entity.id
_entity.type
_entity.pdbx_description
1 polymer ?
#
loop_
_entity_poly.entity_id
_entity_poly.type
_entity_poly.pdbx_seq_one_letter_code
_entity_poly.pdbx_strand_id
1 'polypeptide(L)'
;MNEPGKKKSILEEAGELVAGPREDDYGPPIDDWKRTAAIWSAILGITITAEQACMCMVGVKISRQVNKPSRDNLVDAAGYLLCIEMIEEVVRNERLSKSV
;
A
#
# COMPACT_ATOMS: atom_id res chain seq x y z
N MET A 1 -2.12 -2.68 26.92
CA MET A 1 -0.83 -2.45 27.60
C MET A 1 0.18 -3.35 26.92
N ASN A 2 1.22 -2.80 26.29
CA ASN A 2 2.26 -3.62 25.65
C ASN A 2 3.27 -4.04 26.73
N GLU A 3 3.53 -5.35 26.83
CA GLU A 3 4.58 -5.88 27.70
C GLU A 3 5.96 -5.35 27.28
N PRO A 4 6.81 -4.90 28.22
CA PRO A 4 8.15 -4.42 27.90
C PRO A 4 8.97 -5.54 27.23
N GLY A 5 9.35 -5.35 25.96
CA GLY A 5 10.21 -6.26 25.20
C GLY A 5 9.56 -6.99 24.03
N LYS A 6 8.23 -6.93 23.86
CA LYS A 6 7.59 -7.50 22.67
C LYS A 6 7.81 -6.60 21.45
N LYS A 7 8.64 -7.04 20.50
CA LYS A 7 8.76 -6.39 19.18
C LYS A 7 7.39 -6.42 18.50
N LYS A 8 6.95 -5.27 17.96
CA LYS A 8 5.76 -5.19 17.11
C LYS A 8 5.85 -6.22 15.99
N SER A 9 4.74 -6.82 15.61
CA SER A 9 4.62 -7.60 14.38
C SER A 9 4.81 -6.69 13.17
N ILE A 10 5.07 -7.29 12.00
CA ILE A 10 5.15 -6.52 10.75
C ILE A 10 3.79 -5.90 10.38
N LEU A 11 2.68 -6.50 10.84
CA LEU A 11 1.33 -6.03 10.56
C LEU A 11 1.00 -4.79 11.39
N GLU A 12 1.32 -4.81 12.68
CA GLU A 12 1.15 -3.63 13.56
C GLU A 12 1.99 -2.45 13.08
N GLU A 13 3.26 -2.70 12.72
CA GLU A 13 4.15 -1.65 12.22
C GLU A 13 3.70 -1.09 10.86
N ALA A 14 3.27 -1.96 9.94
CA ALA A 14 2.72 -1.52 8.65
C ALA A 14 1.45 -0.68 8.82
N GLY A 15 0.55 -1.10 9.71
CA GLY A 15 -0.68 -0.36 10.02
C GLY A 15 -0.39 1.04 10.55
N GLU A 16 0.54 1.17 11.50
CA GLU A 16 0.95 2.47 12.05
C GLU A 16 1.59 3.38 10.99
N LEU A 17 2.38 2.82 10.07
CA LEU A 17 3.02 3.60 9.01
C LEU A 17 2.01 4.10 7.98
N VAL A 18 1.06 3.26 7.59
CA VAL A 18 0.04 3.60 6.57
C VAL A 18 -0.97 4.59 7.14
N ALA A 19 -1.50 4.36 8.34
CA ALA A 19 -2.53 5.19 8.97
C ALA A 19 -1.99 6.42 9.73
N GLY A 20 -0.68 6.68 9.66
CA GLY A 20 -0.05 7.81 10.32
C GLY A 20 0.85 8.55 9.34
N PRO A 21 2.19 8.37 9.40
CA PRO A 21 3.13 9.15 8.61
C PRO A 21 2.81 9.20 7.10
N ARG A 22 2.35 8.10 6.50
CA ARG A 22 2.06 8.06 5.06
C ARG A 22 0.76 8.76 4.68
N GLU A 23 -0.27 8.68 5.52
CA GLU A 23 -1.51 9.41 5.31
C GLU A 23 -1.27 10.92 5.43
N ASP A 24 -0.47 11.34 6.41
CA ASP A 24 -0.07 12.74 6.60
C ASP A 24 0.76 13.28 5.43
N ASP A 25 1.71 12.49 4.92
CA ASP A 25 2.64 12.91 3.87
C ASP A 25 2.03 12.88 2.46
N TYR A 26 1.20 11.88 2.15
CA TYR A 26 0.75 11.59 0.77
C TYR A 26 -0.76 11.75 0.56
N GLY A 27 -1.53 11.87 1.65
CA GLY A 27 -3.00 11.86 1.64
C GLY A 27 -3.58 10.44 1.57
N PRO A 28 -4.89 10.31 1.33
CA PRO A 28 -5.56 9.02 1.26
C PRO A 28 -4.88 8.08 0.24
N PRO A 29 -4.67 6.79 0.55
CA PRO A 29 -3.99 5.86 -0.36
C PRO A 29 -4.57 5.83 -1.77
N ILE A 30 -5.90 5.92 -1.89
CA ILE A 30 -6.56 5.96 -3.19
C ILE A 30 -6.08 7.12 -4.07
N ASP A 31 -5.86 8.30 -3.50
CA ASP A 31 -5.46 9.49 -4.24
C ASP A 31 -3.99 9.42 -4.64
N ASP A 32 -3.14 8.96 -3.71
CA ASP A 32 -1.72 8.81 -3.97
C ASP A 32 -1.42 7.75 -5.04
N TRP A 33 -2.05 6.59 -4.91
CA TRP A 33 -1.84 5.50 -5.88
C TRP A 33 -2.51 5.77 -7.23
N LYS A 34 -3.59 6.56 -7.29
CA LYS A 34 -4.13 7.06 -8.57
C LYS A 34 -3.12 7.94 -9.30
N ARG A 35 -2.41 8.84 -8.60
CA ARG A 35 -1.35 9.67 -9.22
C ARG A 35 -0.20 8.80 -9.73
N THR A 36 0.29 7.87 -8.91
CA THR A 36 1.37 6.96 -9.31
C THR A 36 0.97 6.11 -10.51
N ALA A 37 -0.23 5.54 -10.50
CA ALA A 37 -0.75 4.73 -11.59
C ALA A 37 -0.91 5.54 -12.89
N ALA A 38 -1.36 6.80 -12.81
CA ALA A 38 -1.44 7.70 -13.96
C ALA A 38 -0.06 7.99 -14.56
N ILE A 39 0.95 8.26 -13.73
CA ILE A 39 2.34 8.46 -14.17
C ILE A 39 2.87 7.21 -14.87
N TRP A 40 2.69 6.03 -14.28
CA TRP A 40 3.15 4.77 -14.86
C TRP A 40 2.42 4.45 -16.15
N SER A 41 1.13 4.77 -16.24
CA SER A 41 0.35 4.58 -17.46
C SER A 41 0.92 5.42 -18.61
N ALA A 42 1.29 6.67 -18.33
CA ALA A 42 1.92 7.55 -19.32
C ALA A 42 3.30 7.04 -19.77
N ILE A 43 4.09 6.49 -18.85
CA ILE A 43 5.42 5.93 -19.15
C ILE A 43 5.31 4.64 -19.99
N LEU A 44 4.38 3.74 -19.64
CA LEU A 44 4.30 2.40 -20.23
C LEU A 44 3.39 2.32 -21.46
N GLY A 45 2.56 3.33 -21.71
CA GLY A 45 1.61 3.34 -22.82
C GLY A 45 0.43 2.38 -22.64
N ILE A 46 0.20 1.88 -21.43
CA ILE A 46 -0.93 1.03 -21.06
C ILE A 46 -1.60 1.56 -19.80
N THR A 47 -2.90 1.32 -19.63
CA THR A 47 -3.60 1.71 -18.40
C THR A 47 -3.15 0.85 -17.22
N ILE A 48 -2.68 1.51 -16.17
CA ILE A 48 -2.33 0.94 -14.87
C ILE A 48 -3.35 1.43 -13.84
N THR A 49 -3.84 0.53 -12.98
CA THR A 49 -4.70 0.89 -11.84
C THR A 49 -3.89 1.15 -10.58
N ALA A 50 -4.49 1.82 -9.59
CA ALA A 50 -3.87 2.08 -8.29
C ALA A 50 -3.44 0.78 -7.58
N GLU A 51 -4.28 -0.25 -7.63
CA GLU A 51 -4.04 -1.58 -7.09
C GLU A 51 -2.88 -2.27 -7.81
N GLN A 52 -2.80 -2.16 -9.15
CA GLN A 52 -1.70 -2.72 -9.93
C GLN A 52 -0.36 -2.08 -9.56
N ALA A 53 -0.33 -0.75 -9.39
CA ALA A 53 0.87 -0.06 -8.93
C ALA A 53 1.32 -0.56 -7.54
N CYS A 54 0.39 -0.72 -6.59
CA CYS A 54 0.68 -1.32 -5.28
C CYS A 54 1.23 -2.75 -5.40
N MET A 55 0.59 -3.60 -6.21
CA MET A 55 1.00 -5.00 -6.43
C MET A 55 2.42 -5.09 -7.01
N CYS A 56 2.77 -4.21 -7.94
CA CYS A 56 4.14 -4.12 -8.45
C CYS A 56 5.14 -3.77 -7.35
N MET A 57 4.78 -2.88 -6.43
CA MET A 57 5.64 -2.50 -5.30
C MET A 57 5.80 -3.62 -4.27
N VAL A 58 4.78 -4.44 -4.05
CA VAL A 58 4.92 -5.72 -3.31
C VAL A 58 5.97 -6.62 -3.99
N GLY A 59 5.88 -6.77 -5.32
CA GLY A 59 6.87 -7.52 -6.10
C GLY A 59 8.30 -7.02 -5.92
N VAL A 60 8.51 -5.70 -5.92
CA VAL A 60 9.82 -5.08 -5.63
C VAL A 60 10.33 -5.47 -4.24
N LYS A 61 9.46 -5.46 -3.23
CA LYS A 61 9.85 -5.84 -1.86
C LYS A 61 10.15 -7.32 -1.72
N ILE A 62 9.42 -8.20 -2.40
CA ILE A 62 9.74 -9.63 -2.48
C ILE A 62 11.09 -9.84 -3.17
N SER A 63 11.34 -9.17 -4.30
CA SER A 63 12.64 -9.23 -5.00
C SER A 63 13.80 -8.82 -4.09
N ARG A 64 13.66 -7.70 -3.36
CA ARG A 64 14.65 -7.27 -2.37
C ARG A 64 14.83 -8.28 -1.24
N GLN A 65 13.74 -8.90 -0.79
CA GLN A 65 13.78 -9.94 0.24
C GLN A 65 14.56 -11.17 -0.20
N VAL A 66 14.43 -11.58 -1.46
CA VAL A 66 15.21 -12.70 -2.04
C VAL A 66 16.71 -12.35 -2.09
N ASN A 67 17.07 -11.13 -2.50
CA ASN A 67 18.47 -10.72 -2.65
C ASN A 67 19.17 -10.39 -1.31
N LYS A 68 18.50 -9.61 -0.45
CA LYS A 68 19.01 -9.19 0.86
C LYS A 68 17.85 -9.07 1.85
N PRO A 69 17.56 -10.13 2.62
CA PRO A 69 16.50 -10.14 3.61
C PRO A 69 16.58 -8.96 4.59
N SER A 70 15.47 -8.28 4.81
CA SER A 70 15.37 -7.19 5.79
C SER A 70 13.96 -7.12 6.37
N ARG A 71 13.82 -6.59 7.59
CA ARG A 71 12.50 -6.37 8.19
C ARG A 71 11.70 -5.34 7.39
N ASP A 72 12.35 -4.27 6.93
CA ASP A 72 11.77 -3.23 6.08
C ASP A 72 11.06 -3.82 4.85
N ASN A 73 11.67 -4.83 4.20
CA ASN A 73 11.05 -5.47 3.05
C ASN A 73 9.68 -6.09 3.40
N LEU A 74 9.58 -6.74 4.55
CA LEU A 74 8.35 -7.40 5.00
C LEU A 74 7.31 -6.37 5.47
N VAL A 75 7.74 -5.35 6.21
CA VAL A 75 6.87 -4.27 6.69
C VAL A 75 6.29 -3.49 5.51
N ASP A 76 7.12 -3.14 4.53
CA ASP A 76 6.64 -2.42 3.35
C ASP A 76 5.75 -3.28 2.46
N ALA A 77 6.06 -4.56 2.28
CA ALA A 77 5.16 -5.46 1.55
C ALA A 77 3.78 -5.54 2.21
N ALA A 78 3.73 -5.66 3.54
CA ALA A 78 2.48 -5.61 4.29
C ALA A 78 1.78 -4.25 4.15
N GLY A 79 2.53 -3.15 4.19
CA GLY A 79 1.99 -1.80 3.99
C GLY A 79 1.36 -1.60 2.61
N TYR A 80 2.00 -2.08 1.53
CA TYR A 80 1.42 -2.02 0.18
C TYR A 80 0.18 -2.90 0.05
N LEU A 81 0.13 -4.06 0.72
CA LEU A 81 -1.08 -4.89 0.76
C LEU A 81 -2.23 -4.19 1.49
N LEU A 82 -1.95 -3.49 2.59
CA LEU A 82 -2.94 -2.68 3.30
C LEU A 82 -3.47 -1.53 2.42
N CYS A 83 -2.59 -0.85 1.66
CA CYS A 83 -3.02 0.15 0.70
C CYS A 83 -4.01 -0.42 -0.34
N ILE A 84 -3.80 -1.65 -0.81
CA ILE A 84 -4.72 -2.32 -1.75
C ILE A 84 -6.09 -2.51 -1.10
N GLU A 85 -6.16 -3.03 0.13
CA GLU A 85 -7.43 -3.20 0.86
C GLU A 85 -8.19 -1.88 0.98
N MET A 86 -7.50 -0.81 1.38
CA MET A 86 -8.11 0.53 1.50
C MET A 86 -8.62 1.07 0.16
N ILE A 87 -7.86 0.87 -0.92
CA ILE A 87 -8.28 1.23 -2.28
C ILE A 87 -9.55 0.48 -2.68
N GLU A 88 -9.56 -0.84 -2.48
CA GLU A 88 -10.71 -1.70 -2.82
C GLU A 88 -11.97 -1.32 -2.04
N GLU A 89 -11.83 -0.95 -0.76
CA GLU A 89 -12.93 -0.47 0.07
C GLU A 89 -13.51 0.84 -0.48
N VAL A 90 -12.67 1.81 -0.82
CA VAL A 90 -13.12 3.09 -1.41
C VAL A 90 -13.85 2.84 -2.73
N VAL A 91 -13.26 2.05 -3.64
CA VAL A 91 -13.86 1.73 -4.95
C VAL A 91 -15.20 1.00 -4.78
N ARG A 92 -15.30 0.10 -3.81
CA ARG A 92 -16.55 -0.62 -3.50
C ARG A 92 -17.62 0.36 -3.01
N ASN A 93 -17.28 1.25 -2.10
CA ASN A 93 -18.20 2.24 -1.53
C ASN A 93 -18.70 3.23 -2.61
N GLU A 94 -17.82 3.69 -3.51
CA GLU A 94 -18.19 4.54 -4.65
C GLU A 94 -19.15 3.84 -5.63
N ARG A 95 -19.01 2.51 -5.83
CA ARG A 95 -19.91 1.74 -6.68
C ARG A 95 -21.30 1.59 -6.06
N LEU A 96 -21.35 1.35 -4.74
CA LEU A 96 -22.61 1.25 -4.00
C LEU A 96 -23.37 2.58 -3.99
N SER A 97 -22.68 3.71 -3.78
CA SER A 97 -23.30 5.04 -3.75
C SER A 97 -23.88 5.48 -5.10
N LYS A 98 -23.37 4.96 -6.22
CA LYS A 98 -23.87 5.27 -7.58
C LYS A 98 -25.05 4.39 -8.02
N SER A 99 -25.36 3.36 -7.23
CA SER A 99 -26.45 2.41 -7.52
C SER A 99 -27.76 2.75 -6.78
N VAL A 100 -27.78 3.85 -6.03
CA VAL A 100 -28.92 4.37 -5.24
C VAL A 100 -29.50 5.61 -5.91
#